data_AF-A7RKT3-F1
#
_entry.id   AF-A7RKT3-F1
#
_cell.length_a   1.000
_cell.length_b   1.000
_cell.length_c   1.000
_cell.angle_alpha   90.00
_cell.angle_beta   90.00
_cell.angle_gamma   90.00
#
_symmetry.space_group_name_H-M   'P 1'
#
loop_
_entity.id
_entity.type
_entity.pdbx_description
1 polymer ?
#
loop_
_entity_poly.entity_id
_entity_poly.type
_entity_poly.pdbx_seq_one_letter_code
_entity_poly.pdbx_strand_id
1 'polypeptide(L)'
;QGGSWDTGRQGGSYEKGRQGGSWDKGRQGGSHGKGRQGSSHGKGRQGSSYEKGRQGGGSWDKGRQGGSYEKGRQGGSWDKGRQGGSHGKGRQGRGSWDKGRQGGSYEKGRQGGSWDKGRQGGSYEKGRQGGSYEKGRQGGSYEKGRQGGSNEKG
;
A
#
# COMPACT_ATOMS: atom_id res chain seq x y z
N GLN A 1 -21.32 0.10 -13.52
CA GLN A 1 -20.52 0.25 -12.29
C GLN A 1 -20.65 -1.05 -11.53
N GLY A 2 -19.56 -1.60 -11.00
CA GLY A 2 -19.58 -2.88 -10.28
C GLY A 2 -18.53 -2.87 -9.18
N GLY A 3 -18.78 -3.59 -8.09
CA GLY A 3 -17.82 -3.78 -7.01
C GLY A 3 -18.02 -5.15 -6.40
N SER A 4 -16.91 -5.82 -6.08
CA SER A 4 -16.92 -7.16 -5.47
C SER A 4 -16.74 -7.03 -3.97
N TRP A 5 -17.63 -7.67 -3.21
CA TRP A 5 -17.62 -7.69 -1.76
C TRP A 5 -17.68 -9.13 -1.27
N ASP A 6 -16.74 -9.50 -0.40
CA ASP A 6 -16.73 -10.79 0.27
C ASP A 6 -16.57 -10.62 1.79
N THR A 7 -17.20 -11.51 2.56
CA THR A 7 -17.10 -11.55 4.02
C THR A 7 -17.20 -12.98 4.52
N GLY A 8 -16.20 -13.44 5.27
CA GLY A 8 -16.18 -14.82 5.74
C GLY A 8 -14.95 -15.16 6.60
N ARG A 9 -14.85 -16.41 7.06
CA ARG A 9 -13.65 -16.86 7.79
C ARG A 9 -12.43 -16.88 6.86
N GLN A 10 -12.64 -17.33 5.64
CA GLN A 10 -11.76 -17.18 4.49
C GLN A 10 -12.56 -16.46 3.41
N GLY A 11 -11.95 -15.47 2.78
CA GLY A 11 -12.61 -14.68 1.75
C GLY A 11 -11.61 -14.19 0.69
N GLY A 12 -12.15 -13.78 -0.44
CA GLY A 12 -11.41 -13.21 -1.56
C GLY A 12 -12.34 -12.47 -2.51
N SER A 13 -12.12 -11.17 -2.69
CA SER A 13 -12.85 -10.39 -3.69
C SER A 13 -11.96 -10.10 -4.90
N TYR A 14 -12.56 -10.18 -6.08
CA TYR A 14 -11.92 -9.85 -7.34
C TYR A 14 -12.86 -9.00 -8.20
N GLU A 15 -12.37 -7.86 -8.67
CA GLU A 15 -13.12 -6.98 -9.56
C GLU A 15 -12.25 -6.55 -10.77
N LYS A 16 -12.83 -6.61 -11.97
CA LYS A 16 -12.20 -6.13 -13.21
C LYS A 16 -13.17 -5.27 -14.01
N GLY A 17 -12.82 -4.03 -14.31
CA GLY A 17 -13.71 -3.16 -15.08
C GLY A 17 -13.20 -1.75 -15.34
N ARG A 18 -14.03 -0.93 -16.00
CA ARG A 18 -13.70 0.50 -16.18
C ARG A 18 -13.75 1.27 -14.86
N GLN A 19 -14.73 0.95 -14.01
CA GLN A 19 -14.94 1.53 -12.69
C GLN A 19 -15.37 0.42 -11.73
N GLY A 20 -14.66 0.26 -10.61
CA GLY A 20 -15.05 -0.70 -9.58
C GLY A 20 -14.00 -0.94 -8.51
N GLY A 21 -14.41 -1.44 -7.35
CA GLY A 21 -13.53 -1.76 -6.23
C GLY A 21 -13.76 -3.17 -5.71
N SER A 22 -12.72 -3.76 -5.11
CA SER A 22 -12.77 -5.07 -4.47
C SER A 22 -12.54 -4.91 -2.98
N TRP A 23 -13.42 -5.50 -2.18
CA TRP A 23 -13.45 -5.42 -0.73
C TRP A 23 -13.60 -6.79 -0.12
N ASP A 24 -12.72 -7.14 0.81
CA ASP A 24 -12.77 -8.42 1.51
C ASP A 24 -12.55 -8.24 3.02
N LYS A 25 -13.33 -8.98 3.80
CA LYS A 25 -13.28 -8.95 5.27
C LYS A 25 -13.35 -10.36 5.84
N GLY A 26 -12.27 -10.81 6.49
CA GLY A 26 -12.24 -12.15 7.06
C GLY A 26 -11.10 -12.45 8.02
N ARG A 27 -10.97 -13.69 8.50
CA ARG A 27 -9.76 -14.09 9.25
C ARG A 27 -8.55 -14.15 8.32
N GLN A 28 -8.76 -14.71 7.13
CA GLN A 28 -7.81 -14.73 6.02
C GLN A 28 -8.53 -14.16 4.81
N GLY A 29 -7.92 -13.17 4.17
CA GLY A 29 -8.61 -12.42 3.14
C GLY A 29 -7.70 -11.71 2.16
N GLY A 30 -8.19 -11.56 0.93
CA GLY A 30 -7.49 -10.93 -0.18
C GLY A 30 -8.42 -10.12 -1.08
N SER A 31 -8.06 -8.87 -1.37
CA SER A 31 -8.77 -8.06 -2.36
C SER A 31 -7.91 -7.83 -3.60
N HIS A 32 -8.51 -7.91 -4.78
CA HIS A 32 -7.87 -7.67 -6.06
C HIS A 32 -8.75 -6.83 -6.98
N GLY A 33 -8.33 -5.60 -7.26
CA GLY A 33 -8.97 -4.74 -8.26
C GLY A 33 -8.08 -4.49 -9.48
N LYS A 34 -8.68 -4.53 -10.67
CA LYS A 34 -8.03 -4.19 -11.94
C LYS A 34 -8.93 -3.31 -12.80
N GLY A 35 -8.56 -2.05 -13.03
CA GLY A 35 -9.43 -1.18 -13.81
C GLY A 35 -8.87 0.18 -14.23
N ARG A 36 -9.70 0.97 -14.93
CA ARG A 36 -9.32 2.36 -15.26
C ARG A 36 -9.44 3.23 -14.00
N GLN A 37 -10.48 3.00 -13.20
CA GLN A 37 -10.77 3.55 -11.89
C GLN A 37 -11.08 2.42 -10.90
N GLY A 38 -10.26 2.26 -9.86
CA GLY A 38 -10.51 1.22 -8.86
C GLY A 38 -9.79 1.38 -7.52
N SER A 39 -10.14 0.50 -6.59
CA SER A 39 -9.54 0.42 -5.26
C SER A 39 -9.69 -0.99 -4.69
N SER A 40 -8.71 -1.42 -3.92
CA SER A 40 -8.69 -2.75 -3.31
C SER A 40 -8.50 -2.65 -1.80
N HIS A 41 -9.35 -3.33 -1.02
CA HIS A 41 -9.40 -3.21 0.43
C HIS A 41 -9.53 -4.56 1.15
N GLY A 42 -8.43 -5.02 1.75
CA GLY A 42 -8.39 -6.20 2.60
C GLY A 42 -8.50 -5.84 4.08
N LYS A 43 -9.29 -6.59 4.85
CA LYS A 43 -9.34 -6.50 6.32
C LYS A 43 -9.38 -7.87 6.96
N GLY A 44 -8.41 -8.18 7.83
CA GLY A 44 -8.42 -9.47 8.51
C GLY A 44 -7.32 -9.75 9.50
N ARG A 45 -7.19 -11.00 9.96
CA ARG A 45 -6.02 -11.39 10.76
C ARG A 45 -4.79 -11.53 9.86
N GLN A 46 -5.00 -12.11 8.68
CA GLN A 46 -4.09 -12.11 7.54
C GLN A 46 -4.84 -11.46 6.36
N GLY A 47 -4.40 -10.27 5.97
CA GLY A 47 -4.98 -9.51 4.87
C GLY A 47 -3.99 -9.33 3.74
N SER A 48 -4.51 -9.13 2.52
CA SER A 48 -3.74 -8.57 1.42
C SER A 48 -4.64 -7.76 0.50
N SER A 49 -4.12 -6.69 -0.05
CA SER A 49 -4.81 -5.90 -1.07
C SER A 49 -3.89 -5.67 -2.27
N TYR A 50 -4.49 -5.71 -3.45
CA TYR A 50 -3.83 -5.40 -4.71
C TYR A 50 -4.74 -4.56 -5.58
N GLU A 51 -4.21 -3.44 -6.06
CA GLU A 51 -4.87 -2.61 -7.08
C GLU A 51 -3.95 -2.41 -8.30
N LYS A 52 -4.52 -2.54 -9.49
CA LYS A 52 -3.84 -2.15 -10.74
C LYS A 52 -4.76 -1.30 -11.60
N GLY A 53 -4.43 -0.02 -11.74
CA GLY A 53 -5.23 0.88 -12.56
C GLY A 53 -4.59 2.16 -13.03
N ARG A 54 -5.33 2.96 -13.81
CA ARG A 54 -4.84 4.27 -14.31
C ARG A 54 -5.12 5.40 -13.31
N GLN A 55 -6.26 5.36 -12.68
CA GLN A 55 -6.78 6.31 -11.72
C GLN A 55 -7.40 5.44 -10.61
N GLY A 56 -7.38 5.82 -9.34
CA GLY A 56 -7.93 4.92 -8.33
C GLY A 56 -7.57 5.27 -6.89
N GLY A 57 -8.44 4.85 -5.96
CA GLY A 57 -8.34 5.08 -4.51
C GLY A 57 -7.24 4.27 -3.82
N GLY A 58 -6.54 3.42 -4.58
CA GLY A 58 -5.36 2.69 -4.15
C GLY A 58 -5.62 1.37 -3.46
N SER A 59 -4.57 0.79 -2.90
CA SER A 59 -4.59 -0.51 -2.24
C SER A 59 -4.44 -0.35 -0.74
N TRP A 60 -5.36 -0.91 0.03
CA TRP A 60 -5.42 -0.76 1.47
C TRP A 60 -5.56 -2.10 2.16
N ASP A 61 -4.66 -2.41 3.08
CA ASP A 61 -4.78 -3.58 3.93
C ASP A 61 -4.75 -3.23 5.42
N LYS A 62 -5.46 -4.02 6.22
CA LYS A 62 -5.45 -3.87 7.68
C LYS A 62 -5.58 -5.22 8.36
N GLY A 63 -4.58 -5.57 9.16
CA GLY A 63 -4.63 -6.82 9.89
C GLY A 63 -3.56 -7.05 10.94
N ARG A 64 -3.40 -8.30 11.37
CA ARG A 64 -2.27 -8.66 12.25
C ARG A 64 -1.02 -8.88 11.40
N GLN A 65 -1.19 -9.56 10.28
CA GLN A 65 -0.26 -9.66 9.17
C GLN A 65 -0.97 -9.09 7.95
N GLY A 66 -0.32 -8.18 7.24
CA GLY A 66 -0.93 -7.48 6.14
C GLY A 66 0.04 -7.15 5.02
N GLY A 67 -0.53 -6.72 3.90
CA GLY A 67 0.25 -6.23 2.77
C GLY A 67 -0.62 -5.53 1.74
N SER A 68 -0.16 -4.37 1.29
CA SER A 68 -0.83 -3.60 0.25
C SER A 68 0.08 -3.41 -0.95
N TYR A 69 -0.46 -3.62 -2.15
CA TYR A 69 0.26 -3.38 -3.39
C TYR A 69 -0.57 -2.57 -4.38
N GLU A 70 0.02 -1.49 -4.87
CA GLU A 70 -0.56 -0.74 -5.98
C GLU A 70 0.39 -0.59 -7.17
N LYS A 71 -0.17 -0.73 -8.36
CA LYS A 71 0.48 -0.35 -9.61
C LYS A 71 -0.44 0.49 -10.49
N GLY A 72 -0.07 1.75 -10.70
CA GLY A 72 -0.90 2.62 -11.52
C GLY A 72 -0.29 3.94 -11.95
N ARG A 73 -1.05 4.74 -12.70
CA ARG A 73 -0.60 6.11 -12.99
C ARG A 73 -0.80 7.01 -11.76
N GLN A 74 -1.92 6.83 -11.04
CA GLN A 74 -2.28 7.56 -9.83
C GLN A 74 -2.85 6.62 -8.77
N GLY A 75 -2.45 6.84 -7.51
CA GLY A 75 -2.92 6.13 -6.31
C GLY A 75 -1.84 5.98 -5.22
N GLY A 76 -2.14 5.29 -4.12
CA GLY A 76 -1.18 4.96 -3.06
C GLY A 76 -1.47 3.62 -2.38
N SER A 77 -0.42 3.03 -1.81
CA SER A 77 -0.49 1.73 -1.13
C SER A 77 -0.38 1.91 0.37
N TRP A 78 -1.30 1.34 1.15
CA TRP A 78 -1.39 1.55 2.59
C TRP A 78 -1.62 0.24 3.34
N ASP A 79 -0.79 -0.03 4.33
CA ASP A 79 -0.92 -1.19 5.19
C ASP A 79 -0.86 -0.78 6.67
N LYS A 80 -1.58 -1.54 7.49
CA LYS A 80 -1.64 -1.32 8.92
C LYS A 80 -1.78 -2.64 9.66
N GLY A 81 -0.75 -3.03 10.40
CA GLY A 81 -0.80 -4.23 11.19
C GLY A 81 0.29 -4.41 12.24
N ARG A 82 0.45 -5.63 12.78
CA ARG A 82 1.63 -5.92 13.61
C ARG A 82 2.84 -6.16 12.71
N GLN A 83 2.64 -6.88 11.63
CA GLN A 83 3.60 -7.15 10.56
C GLN A 83 2.93 -6.70 9.27
N GLY A 84 3.57 -5.78 8.56
CA GLY A 84 2.97 -5.17 7.38
C GLY A 84 3.99 -4.80 6.32
N GLY A 85 3.47 -4.41 5.16
CA GLY A 85 4.25 -3.81 4.10
C GLY A 85 3.38 -3.14 3.04
N SER A 86 3.82 -1.97 2.61
CA SER A 86 3.15 -1.20 1.55
C SER A 86 4.07 -0.98 0.37
N HIS A 87 3.56 -1.28 -0.81
CA HIS A 87 4.30 -1.13 -2.05
C HIS A 87 3.51 -0.42 -3.13
N GLY A 88 4.07 0.65 -3.67
CA GLY A 88 3.47 1.45 -4.71
C GLY A 88 4.41 1.63 -5.90
N LYS A 89 3.84 1.50 -7.11
CA LYS A 89 4.53 1.81 -8.36
C LYS A 89 3.67 2.71 -9.24
N GLY A 90 4.14 3.93 -9.52
CA GLY A 90 3.39 4.81 -10.40
C GLY A 90 4.06 6.05 -10.94
N ARG A 91 3.27 6.91 -11.60
CA ARG A 91 3.78 8.21 -12.10
C ARG A 91 3.53 9.33 -11.11
N GLN A 92 2.32 9.39 -10.57
CA GLN A 92 1.85 10.47 -9.69
C GLN A 92 1.06 9.84 -8.54
N GLY A 93 1.77 9.31 -7.55
CA GLY A 93 1.15 8.59 -6.43
C GLY A 93 0.98 9.44 -5.18
N ARG A 94 0.05 9.05 -4.29
CA ARG A 94 0.01 9.51 -2.89
C ARG A 94 1.13 8.89 -2.04
N GLY A 95 1.88 7.95 -2.59
CA GLY A 95 2.99 7.26 -1.92
C GLY A 95 2.58 5.93 -1.30
N SER A 96 3.55 5.29 -0.65
CA SER A 96 3.38 4.05 0.09
C SER A 96 3.53 4.29 1.59
N TRP A 97 2.60 3.77 2.38
CA TRP A 97 2.52 4.04 3.81
C TRP A 97 2.29 2.77 4.61
N ASP A 98 3.25 2.39 5.45
CA ASP A 98 3.09 1.28 6.38
C ASP A 98 3.09 1.75 7.83
N LYS A 99 2.29 1.06 8.65
CA LYS A 99 2.21 1.30 10.09
C LYS A 99 2.07 0.00 10.85
N GLY A 100 3.09 -0.36 11.62
CA GLY A 100 3.03 -1.55 12.45
C GLY A 100 4.10 -1.71 13.51
N ARG A 101 4.25 -2.92 14.05
CA ARG A 101 5.39 -3.22 14.94
C ARG A 101 6.63 -3.53 14.11
N GLN A 102 6.43 -4.29 13.04
CA GLN A 102 7.38 -4.62 12.00
C GLN A 102 6.75 -4.18 10.68
N GLY A 103 7.40 -3.31 9.93
CA GLY A 103 6.81 -2.72 8.73
C GLY A 103 7.84 -2.39 7.66
N GLY A 104 7.37 -2.04 6.47
CA GLY A 104 8.19 -1.53 5.40
C GLY A 104 7.36 -0.85 4.33
N SER A 105 7.78 0.35 3.94
CA SER A 105 7.18 1.08 2.82
C SER A 105 8.16 1.16 1.65
N TYR A 106 7.66 0.88 0.45
CA TYR A 106 8.41 1.05 -0.78
C TYR A 106 7.60 1.83 -1.81
N GLU A 107 8.16 2.90 -2.35
CA GLU A 107 7.59 3.62 -3.47
C GLU A 107 8.56 3.66 -4.66
N LYS A 108 8.04 3.43 -5.86
CA LYS A 108 8.78 3.67 -7.11
C LYS A 108 7.95 4.48 -8.10
N GLY A 109 8.40 5.68 -8.43
CA GLY A 109 7.67 6.51 -9.37
C GLY A 109 8.33 7.78 -9.86
N ARG A 110 7.58 8.64 -10.55
CA ARG A 110 8.07 9.98 -10.87
C ARG A 110 7.87 10.92 -9.69
N GLN A 111 6.68 10.85 -9.06
CA GLN A 111 6.26 11.61 -7.89
C GLN A 111 5.67 10.64 -6.87
N GLY A 112 6.05 10.79 -5.60
CA GLY A 112 5.56 9.95 -4.51
C GLY A 112 6.30 10.20 -3.20
N GLY A 113 6.08 9.32 -2.23
CA GLY A 113 6.73 9.32 -0.93
C GLY A 113 6.66 7.91 -0.36
N SER A 114 7.67 7.52 0.41
CA SER A 114 7.62 6.25 1.16
C SER A 114 7.71 6.53 2.64
N TRP A 115 6.75 6.04 3.42
CA TRP A 115 6.61 6.37 4.83
C TRP A 115 6.36 5.12 5.65
N ASP A 116 7.20 4.88 6.65
CA ASP A 116 7.01 3.79 7.59
C ASP A 116 6.97 4.30 9.04
N LYS A 117 6.10 3.69 9.84
CA LYS A 117 5.98 3.95 11.26
C LYS A 117 5.86 2.66 12.06
N GLY A 118 6.88 2.35 12.85
CA GLY A 118 6.84 1.17 13.70
C GLY A 118 7.92 1.04 14.75
N ARG A 119 8.08 -0.16 15.33
CA ARG A 119 9.24 -0.44 16.20
C ARG A 119 10.44 -0.86 15.39
N GLN A 120 10.19 -1.64 14.35
CA GLN A 120 11.15 -2.14 13.37
C GLN A 120 10.58 -1.81 12.00
N GLY A 121 11.31 -1.10 11.16
CA GLY A 121 10.80 -0.81 9.83
C GLY A 121 11.76 -0.09 8.89
N GLY A 122 11.33 0.18 7.67
CA GLY A 122 12.13 0.87 6.69
C GLY A 122 11.29 1.55 5.63
N SER A 123 11.74 2.74 5.22
CA SER A 123 11.14 3.45 4.09
C SER A 123 12.14 3.52 2.94
N TYR A 124 11.72 3.05 1.77
CA TYR A 124 12.50 3.14 0.54
C TYR A 124 11.73 3.93 -0.52
N GLU A 125 12.36 4.93 -1.11
CA GLU A 125 11.84 5.57 -2.31
C GLU A 125 12.82 5.52 -3.48
N LYS A 126 12.30 5.26 -4.68
CA LYS A 126 13.01 5.47 -5.94
C LYS A 126 12.20 6.30 -6.92
N GLY A 127 12.63 7.52 -7.21
CA GLY A 127 11.90 8.37 -8.13
C GLY A 127 12.58 9.64 -8.60
N ARG A 128 11.82 10.53 -9.23
CA ARG A 128 12.34 11.85 -9.63
C ARG A 128 12.11 12.90 -8.54
N GLN A 129 10.94 12.86 -7.91
CA GLN A 129 10.47 13.77 -6.88
C GLN A 129 9.81 12.97 -5.75
N GLY A 130 10.26 13.16 -4.51
CA GLY A 130 9.61 12.54 -3.34
C GLY A 130 10.45 12.59 -2.06
N GLY A 131 10.10 11.76 -1.08
CA GLY A 131 10.92 11.57 0.12
C GLY A 131 10.62 10.27 0.86
N SER A 132 11.66 9.72 1.47
CA SER A 132 11.56 8.58 2.38
C SER A 132 11.52 9.06 3.83
N TYR A 133 10.57 8.55 4.61
CA TYR A 133 10.44 8.87 6.02
C TYR A 133 10.25 7.61 6.84
N GLU A 134 11.01 7.50 7.92
CA GLU A 134 10.85 6.42 8.89
C GLU A 134 10.68 6.99 10.30
N LYS A 135 9.74 6.42 11.04
CA LYS A 135 9.56 6.68 12.47
C LYS A 135 9.54 5.40 13.28
N GLY A 136 10.58 5.16 14.06
CA GLY A 136 10.66 3.95 14.85
C GLY A 136 11.94 3.80 15.66
N ARG A 137 11.96 2.74 16.48
CA ARG A 137 13.13 2.46 17.33
C ARG A 137 14.30 1.85 16.57
N GLN A 138 13.99 1.14 15.49
CA GLN A 138 14.94 0.41 14.67
C GLN A 138 14.46 0.52 13.23
N GLY A 139 15.26 1.10 12.36
CA GLY A 139 14.90 1.21 10.97
C GLY A 139 15.86 2.03 10.14
N GLY A 140 15.42 2.40 8.94
CA GLY A 140 16.14 3.34 8.12
C GLY A 140 15.28 3.90 7.00
N SER A 141 15.62 5.12 6.58
CA SER A 141 15.06 5.76 5.38
C SER A 141 16.10 5.80 4.27
N TYR A 142 15.73 5.36 3.06
CA TYR A 142 16.55 5.42 1.87
C TYR A 142 15.80 6.08 0.71
N GLU A 143 16.51 6.96 0.00
CA GLU A 143 16.01 7.56 -1.23
C GLU A 143 17.01 7.42 -2.39
N LYS A 144 16.48 7.12 -3.58
CA LYS A 144 17.19 7.22 -4.85
C LYS A 144 16.42 8.08 -5.83
N GLY A 145 16.85 9.32 -6.02
CA GLY A 145 16.19 10.22 -6.94
C GLY A 145 16.95 11.49 -7.30
N ARG A 146 16.30 12.35 -8.09
CA ARG A 146 16.86 13.65 -8.51
C ARG A 146 16.51 14.77 -7.54
N GLN A 147 15.35 14.72 -6.92
CA GLN A 147 14.86 15.70 -5.96
C GLN A 147 14.08 14.97 -4.86
N GLY A 148 14.58 15.06 -3.64
CA GLY A 148 13.92 14.50 -2.46
C GLY A 148 14.78 14.54 -1.21
N GLY A 149 14.20 14.10 -0.09
CA GLY A 149 14.92 13.91 1.17
C GLY A 149 14.62 12.57 1.84
N SER A 150 15.58 12.10 2.63
CA SER A 150 15.41 11.01 3.59
C SER A 150 15.38 11.57 5.01
N ASN A 151 14.49 11.05 5.86
CA ASN A 151 14.36 11.48 7.25
C ASN A 151 14.00 10.30 8.16
N GLU A 152 14.73 10.18 9.25
CA GLU A 152 14.55 9.14 10.27
C GLU A 152 14.28 9.80 11.63
N LYS A 153 13.29 9.29 12.36
CA LYS A 153 12.95 9.74 13.72
C LYS A 153 12.77 8.57 14.68
N GLY A 154 13.63 8.51 15.70
CA GLY A 154 13.59 7.59 16.85
C GLY A 154 12.41 7.79 17.80
#